data_AF-A0A2P7B112-F1
#
_entry.id   AF-A0A2P7B112-F1
#
_cell.length_a   1.000
_cell.length_b   1.000
_cell.length_c   1.000
_cell.angle_alpha   90.00
_cell.angle_beta   90.00
_cell.angle_gamma   90.00
#
_symmetry.space_group_name_H-M   'P 1'
#
loop_
_entity.id
_entity.type
_entity.pdbx_description
1 polymer ?
#
loop_
_entity_poly.entity_id
_entity_poly.type
_entity_poly.pdbx_seq_one_letter_code
_entity_poly.pdbx_strand_id
1 'polypeptide(L)'
;MIEDEQIRIELMATQFWLRALFMHMATGTPPTSISVQEYLTELKNSAPQDYGSSLSPADWDKEHLLHYPCYERIGLQIIETLQSLERKLAPFAVHGGH
;
A
#
# COMPACT_ATOMS: atom_id res chain seq x y z
N MET A 1 -0.17 27.16 -0.95
CA MET A 1 0.62 25.92 -0.76
C MET A 1 -0.29 24.78 -0.29
N ILE A 2 -1.33 24.46 -1.06
CA ILE A 2 -2.17 23.26 -0.85
C ILE A 2 -1.74 22.18 -1.85
N GLU A 3 -1.40 22.60 -3.07
CA GLU A 3 -0.85 21.73 -4.12
C GLU A 3 0.47 21.07 -3.69
N ASP A 4 1.41 21.82 -3.11
CA ASP A 4 2.70 21.26 -2.64
C ASP A 4 2.53 20.17 -1.59
N GLU A 5 1.53 20.32 -0.70
CA GLU A 5 1.24 19.36 0.36
C GLU A 5 0.57 18.09 -0.19
N GLN A 6 -0.35 18.24 -1.14
CA GLN A 6 -0.96 17.12 -1.83
C GLN A 6 0.10 16.30 -2.59
N ILE A 7 1.02 16.97 -3.29
CA ILE A 7 2.13 16.31 -4.01
C ILE A 7 3.02 15.55 -3.03
N ARG A 8 3.31 16.13 -1.86
CA ARG A 8 4.11 15.49 -0.81
C ARG A 8 3.44 14.21 -0.29
N ILE A 9 2.14 14.26 0.00
CA ILE A 9 1.35 13.11 0.46
C ILE A 9 1.36 11.99 -0.59
N GLU A 10 1.16 12.33 -1.87
CA GLU A 10 1.19 11.37 -2.96
C GLU A 10 2.56 10.72 -3.14
N LEU A 11 3.64 11.50 -3.01
CA LEU A 11 4.99 10.99 -3.05
C LEU A 11 5.27 10.02 -1.89
N MET A 12 4.84 10.37 -0.67
CA MET A 12 4.99 9.50 0.50
C MET A 12 4.22 8.18 0.35
N ALA A 13 2.98 8.25 -0.11
CA ALA A 13 2.16 7.06 -0.37
C ALA A 13 2.79 6.17 -1.47
N THR A 14 3.30 6.79 -2.53
CA THR A 14 4.01 6.07 -3.61
C THR A 14 5.28 5.39 -3.10
N GLN A 15 6.10 6.09 -2.31
CA GLN A 15 7.32 5.53 -1.73
C GLN A 15 7.02 4.37 -0.79
N PHE A 16 5.96 4.46 0.02
CA PHE A 16 5.51 3.36 0.87
C PHE A 16 5.19 2.12 0.04
N TRP A 17 4.35 2.25 -0.99
CA TRP A 17 3.94 1.11 -1.82
C TRP A 17 5.11 0.52 -2.62
N LEU A 18 6.02 1.35 -3.13
CA LEU A 18 7.24 0.86 -3.79
C LEU A 18 8.11 0.04 -2.84
N ARG A 19 8.29 0.47 -1.59
CA ARG A 19 9.05 -0.30 -0.58
C ARG A 19 8.40 -1.65 -0.30
N ALA A 20 7.08 -1.68 -0.11
CA ALA A 20 6.34 -2.92 0.11
C ALA A 20 6.52 -3.90 -1.06
N LEU A 21 6.40 -3.43 -2.30
CA LEU A 21 6.63 -4.24 -3.50
C LEU A 21 8.08 -4.72 -3.62
N PHE A 22 9.06 -3.88 -3.29
CA PHE A 22 10.47 -4.28 -3.28
C PHE A 22 10.76 -5.39 -2.27
N MET A 23 10.11 -5.37 -1.10
CA MET A 23 10.24 -6.45 -0.11
C MET A 23 9.76 -7.80 -0.67
N HIS A 24 8.64 -7.81 -1.39
CA HIS A 24 8.14 -9.01 -2.07
C HIS A 24 9.11 -9.52 -3.16
N MET A 25 9.74 -8.61 -3.91
CA MET A 25 10.76 -9.00 -4.90
C MET A 25 12.02 -9.56 -4.24
N ALA A 26 12.45 -8.99 -3.11
CA ALA A 26 13.62 -9.45 -2.38
C ALA A 26 13.43 -10.85 -1.75
N THR A 27 12.21 -11.19 -1.34
CA THR A 27 11.88 -12.50 -0.74
C THR A 27 11.52 -13.56 -1.78
N GLY A 28 11.41 -13.19 -3.06
CA GLY A 28 10.92 -14.07 -4.13
C GLY A 28 9.45 -14.46 -3.99
N THR A 29 8.71 -13.83 -3.06
CA THR A 29 7.30 -14.13 -2.80
C THR A 29 6.43 -13.05 -3.44
N PRO A 30 5.65 -13.35 -4.49
CA PRO A 30 4.84 -12.36 -5.18
C PRO A 30 3.82 -11.72 -4.22
N PRO A 31 3.56 -10.40 -4.37
CA PRO A 31 2.48 -9.77 -3.61
C PRO A 31 1.14 -10.36 -4.04
N THR A 32 0.24 -10.54 -3.09
CA THR A 32 -1.15 -10.97 -3.34
C THR A 32 -2.10 -9.85 -2.97
N SER A 33 -3.34 -9.93 -3.46
CA SER A 33 -4.39 -9.00 -3.01
C SER A 33 -4.58 -9.03 -1.49
N ILE A 34 -4.39 -10.20 -0.86
CA ILE A 34 -4.46 -10.37 0.60
C ILE A 34 -3.32 -9.64 1.29
N SER A 35 -2.08 -9.78 0.82
CA SER A 35 -0.93 -9.10 1.46
C SER A 35 -1.04 -7.58 1.37
N VAL A 36 -1.57 -7.06 0.26
CA VAL A 36 -1.85 -5.62 0.12
C VAL A 36 -2.96 -5.16 1.07
N GLN A 37 -3.99 -5.98 1.27
CA GLN A 37 -5.05 -5.72 2.24
C GLN A 37 -4.52 -5.72 3.68
N GLU A 38 -3.60 -6.63 4.01
CA GLU A 38 -2.92 -6.67 5.31
C GLU A 38 -2.13 -5.38 5.55
N TYR A 39 -1.35 -4.90 4.58
CA TYR A 39 -0.67 -3.60 4.69
C TYR A 39 -1.63 -2.43 4.89
N LEU A 40 -2.80 -2.43 4.23
CA LEU A 40 -3.82 -1.39 4.45
C LEU A 40 -4.42 -1.46 5.85
N THR A 41 -4.70 -2.67 6.33
CA THR A 41 -5.21 -2.89 7.69
C THR A 41 -4.17 -2.46 8.72
N GLU A 42 -2.90 -2.79 8.51
CA GLU A 42 -1.80 -2.31 9.32
C GLU A 42 -1.73 -0.80 9.26
N LEU A 43 -1.67 -0.16 8.09
CA LEU A 43 -1.64 1.30 7.96
C LEU A 43 -2.78 1.99 8.71
N LYS A 44 -4.00 1.45 8.60
CA LYS A 44 -5.19 1.98 9.28
C LYS A 44 -5.12 1.84 10.79
N ASN A 45 -4.52 0.77 11.29
CA ASN A 45 -4.43 0.45 12.72
C ASN A 45 -3.11 0.91 13.36
N SER A 46 -2.10 1.22 12.55
CA SER A 46 -0.78 1.63 12.99
C SER A 46 -0.80 3.12 13.33
N ALA A 47 -0.68 3.42 14.62
CA ALA A 47 0.11 4.57 15.03
C ALA A 47 1.52 4.41 14.40
N PRO A 48 2.14 5.47 13.88
CA PRO A 48 3.23 5.33 12.93
C PRO A 48 4.43 4.70 13.62
N GLN A 49 4.93 3.60 13.06
CA GLN A 49 6.13 2.92 13.55
C GLN A 49 7.43 3.70 13.28
N ASP A 50 7.43 4.82 12.56
CA ASP A 50 8.70 5.39 12.07
C ASP A 50 8.78 6.93 11.95
N TYR A 51 7.96 7.70 12.68
CA TYR A 51 8.23 9.13 12.84
C TYR A 51 8.45 9.46 14.31
N GLY A 52 9.70 9.86 14.61
CA GLY A 52 10.12 10.29 15.93
C GLY A 52 9.12 11.25 16.57
N SER A 53 8.70 10.89 17.78
CA SER A 53 8.31 11.75 18.90
C SER A 53 7.94 13.22 18.57
N SER A 54 6.66 13.58 18.71
CA SER A 54 6.19 14.81 19.40
C SER A 54 4.71 15.15 19.17
N LEU A 55 3.99 14.46 18.30
CA LEU A 55 2.58 14.80 18.02
C LEU A 55 1.65 14.33 19.14
N SER A 56 0.68 15.17 19.49
CA SER A 56 -0.42 14.76 20.36
C SER A 56 -1.32 13.74 19.64
N PRO A 57 -2.07 12.89 20.35
CA PRO A 57 -3.00 11.96 19.71
C PRO A 57 -4.00 12.62 18.75
N ALA A 58 -4.46 13.84 19.05
CA ALA A 58 -5.40 14.58 18.19
C ALA A 58 -4.74 15.13 16.91
N ASP A 59 -3.50 15.61 17.01
CA ASP A 59 -2.73 16.05 15.84
C ASP A 59 -2.37 14.86 14.94
N TRP A 60 -2.15 13.70 15.57
CA TRP A 60 -1.94 12.45 14.86
C TRP A 60 -3.18 11.99 14.09
N ASP A 61 -4.36 11.95 14.75
CA ASP A 61 -5.62 11.61 14.08
C ASP A 61 -5.86 12.52 12.87
N LYS A 62 -5.55 13.82 13.01
CA LYS A 62 -5.68 14.79 11.94
C LYS A 62 -4.72 14.52 10.77
N GLU A 63 -3.45 14.22 11.05
CA GLU A 63 -2.46 13.88 10.02
C GLU A 63 -2.82 12.55 9.34
N HIS A 64 -3.25 11.56 10.12
CA HIS A 64 -3.71 10.27 9.61
C HIS A 64 -4.92 10.42 8.70
N LEU A 65 -5.94 11.19 9.10
CA LEU A 65 -7.11 11.50 8.28
C LEU A 65 -6.75 12.21 6.97
N LEU A 66 -5.70 13.04 6.98
CA LEU A 66 -5.23 13.75 5.80
C LEU A 66 -4.48 12.80 4.83
N HIS A 67 -3.61 11.95 5.37
CA HIS A 67 -2.69 11.15 4.56
C HIS A 67 -3.31 9.82 4.11
N TYR A 68 -3.96 9.09 5.03
CA TYR A 68 -4.45 7.73 4.80
C TYR A 68 -5.30 7.56 3.52
N PRO A 69 -6.21 8.49 3.13
CA PRO A 69 -6.97 8.34 1.90
C PRO A 69 -6.12 8.16 0.65
N CYS A 70 -4.93 8.77 0.59
CA CYS A 70 -4.03 8.62 -0.54
C CYS A 70 -3.36 7.23 -0.56
N TYR A 71 -2.98 6.72 0.60
CA TYR A 71 -2.41 5.37 0.74
C TYR A 71 -3.44 4.31 0.37
N GLU A 72 -4.67 4.48 0.85
CA GLU A 72 -5.80 3.59 0.56
C GLU A 72 -6.12 3.55 -0.94
N ARG A 73 -6.23 4.71 -1.58
CA ARG A 73 -6.49 4.80 -3.03
C ARG A 73 -5.47 4.03 -3.85
N ILE A 74 -4.18 4.20 -3.58
CA ILE A 74 -3.12 3.50 -4.32
C ILE A 74 -3.17 1.99 -4.02
N GLY A 75 -3.36 1.62 -2.74
CA GLY A 75 -3.47 0.21 -2.34
C GLY A 75 -4.61 -0.53 -3.03
N LEU A 76 -5.79 0.11 -3.13
CA LEU A 76 -6.94 -0.44 -3.85
C LEU A 76 -6.65 -0.65 -5.34
N GLN A 77 -5.96 0.30 -6.00
CA GLN A 77 -5.54 0.14 -7.39
C GLN A 77 -4.56 -1.03 -7.59
N ILE A 78 -3.65 -1.25 -6.64
CA ILE A 78 -2.75 -2.40 -6.66
C ILE A 78 -3.56 -3.70 -6.52
N ILE A 79 -4.51 -3.76 -5.58
CA ILE A 79 -5.40 -4.93 -5.40
C ILE A 79 -6.15 -5.26 -6.69
N GLU A 80 -6.81 -4.27 -7.31
CA GLU A 80 -7.54 -4.45 -8.56
C GLU A 80 -6.63 -4.98 -9.68
N THR A 81 -5.41 -4.45 -9.75
CA THR A 81 -4.41 -4.90 -10.73
C THR A 81 -4.00 -6.35 -10.49
N LEU A 82 -3.70 -6.73 -9.25
CA LEU A 82 -3.34 -8.11 -8.89
C LEU A 82 -4.47 -9.09 -9.20
N GLN A 83 -5.71 -8.77 -8.81
CA GLN A 83 -6.88 -9.60 -9.12
C GLN A 83 -7.16 -9.71 -10.63
N SER A 84 -6.87 -8.66 -11.40
CA SER A 84 -6.96 -8.69 -12.86
C SER A 84 -5.90 -9.62 -13.46
N LEU A 85 -4.67 -9.58 -12.96
CA LEU A 85 -3.59 -10.46 -13.39
C LEU A 85 -3.85 -11.91 -13.02
N GLU A 86 -4.29 -12.19 -11.80
CA GLU A 86 -4.66 -13.54 -11.33
C GLU A 86 -5.71 -14.18 -12.25
N ARG A 87 -6.77 -13.43 -12.59
CA ARG A 87 -7.82 -13.90 -13.53
C ARG A 87 -7.29 -14.16 -14.94
N LYS A 88 -6.35 -13.34 -15.43
CA LYS A 88 -5.74 -13.52 -16.76
C LYS A 88 -4.76 -14.69 -16.80
N LEU A 89 -4.10 -14.98 -15.69
CA LEU A 89 -3.07 -16.02 -15.60
C LEU A 89 -3.65 -17.40 -15.23
N ALA A 90 -4.80 -17.45 -14.55
CA ALA A 90 -5.47 -18.70 -14.17
C ALA A 90 -5.69 -19.71 -15.33
N PRO A 91 -6.05 -19.30 -16.58
CA PRO A 91 -6.19 -20.22 -17.70
C PRO A 91 -4.87 -20.87 -18.16
N PHE A 92 -3.72 -20.27 -17.88
CA PHE A 92 -2.41 -20.75 -18.34
C PHE A 92 -1.76 -21.74 -17.36
N ALA A 93 -2.24 -21.83 -16.12
CA ALA A 93 -1.71 -22.73 -15.09
C ALA A 93 -2.11 -24.21 -15.30
N VAL A 94 -3.14 -24.49 -16.11
CA VAL A 94 -3.71 -25.84 -16.29
C VAL A 94 -3.01 -26.63 -17.42
N HIS A 95 -2.13 -26.01 -18.21
CA HIS A 95 -1.54 -26.64 -19.41
C HIS A 95 -0.04 -26.94 -19.30
N GLY A 96 0.55 -26.82 -18.10
CA GLY A 96 1.97 -27.06 -17.84
C GLY A 96 2.33 -28.42 -17.23
N GLY A 97 1.41 -29.38 -17.21
CA GLY A 97 1.65 -30.73 -16.71
C GLY A 97 1.71 -31.76 -17.83
N HIS A 98 2.90 -31.96 -18.40
CA HIS A 98 3.24 -33.11 -19.22
C HIS A 98 4.37 -33.89 -18.56
#